data_AF-A0A9C9TBK6-F1
#
_entry.id   AF-A0A9C9TBK6-F1
#
_cell.length_a   1.000
_cell.length_b   1.000
_cell.length_c   1.000
_cell.angle_alpha   90.00
_cell.angle_beta   90.00
_cell.angle_gamma   90.00
#
_symmetry.space_group_name_H-M   'P 1'
#
loop_
_entity.id
_entity.type
_entity.pdbx_description
1 polymer ?
#
loop_
_entity_poly.entity_id
_entity_poly.type
_entity_poly.pdbx_seq_one_letter_code
_entity_poly.pdbx_strand_id
1 'polypeptide(L)'
;MTKEIIIPPEKIDQVYASLDQWAESTGYHLNPNREFTWGLVEGLLINRERYGYQACPCRLAVGDKEKDRDIICPCEYRDPDLRDWGACYCALYVSDEVLRGEKTIQPIPERRPREKQPF
;
A
#
# COMPACT_ATOMS: atom_id res chain seq x y z
N MET A 1 -19.22 9.42 17.59
CA MET A 1 -18.63 10.47 16.72
C MET A 1 -17.16 10.13 16.58
N THR A 2 -16.76 9.54 15.45
CA THR A 2 -15.33 9.26 15.19
C THR A 2 -14.64 10.59 14.90
N LYS A 3 -13.60 10.89 15.68
CA LYS A 3 -12.74 12.05 15.44
C LYS A 3 -12.17 11.95 14.02
N GLU A 4 -12.33 13.01 13.23
CA GLU A 4 -11.75 13.08 11.89
C GLU A 4 -10.22 13.05 12.01
N ILE A 5 -9.58 12.09 11.33
CA ILE A 5 -8.12 11.95 11.32
C ILE A 5 -7.62 12.74 10.12
N ILE A 6 -6.91 13.84 10.40
CA ILE A 6 -6.32 14.71 9.38
C ILE A 6 -4.80 14.54 9.46
N ILE A 7 -4.17 14.18 8.34
CA ILE A 7 -2.72 14.04 8.24
C ILE A 7 -2.15 15.29 7.55
N PRO A 8 -1.21 16.03 8.17
CA PRO A 8 -0.61 17.19 7.53
C PRO A 8 0.17 16.82 6.26
N PRO A 9 0.11 17.62 5.18
CA PRO A 9 0.83 17.35 3.94
C PRO A 9 2.34 17.12 4.13
N GLU A 10 2.97 17.88 5.00
CA GLU A 10 4.41 17.78 5.29
C GLU A 10 4.77 16.43 5.90
N LYS A 11 3.83 15.84 6.67
CA LYS A 11 4.02 14.51 7.25
C LYS A 11 3.97 13.44 6.16
N ILE A 12 3.09 13.61 5.18
CA ILE A 12 2.94 12.67 4.07
C ILE A 12 4.19 12.74 3.18
N ASP A 13 4.71 13.94 2.89
CA ASP A 13 5.96 14.11 2.15
C ASP A 13 7.17 13.45 2.86
N GLN A 14 7.30 13.63 4.18
CA GLN A 14 8.38 12.98 4.96
C GLN A 14 8.30 11.46 4.88
N VAL A 15 7.10 10.90 5.00
CA VAL A 15 6.89 9.45 4.98
C VAL A 15 7.06 8.90 3.56
N TYR A 16 6.57 9.61 2.54
CA TYR A 16 6.80 9.29 1.14
C TYR A 16 8.30 9.20 0.85
N ALA A 17 9.09 10.23 1.20
CA ALA A 17 10.53 10.23 0.95
C ALA A 17 11.26 9.10 1.67
N SER A 18 10.89 8.82 2.92
CA SER A 18 11.47 7.71 3.70
C SER A 18 11.10 6.34 3.11
N LEU A 19 9.86 6.19 2.65
CA LEU A 19 9.34 4.96 2.05
C LEU A 19 9.98 4.69 0.70
N ASP A 20 10.14 5.74 -0.12
CA ASP A 20 10.80 5.69 -1.43
C ASP A 20 12.26 5.26 -1.28
N GLN A 21 13.01 5.92 -0.39
CA GLN A 21 14.39 5.54 -0.09
C GLN A 21 14.50 4.08 0.40
N TRP A 22 13.58 3.65 1.26
CA TRP A 22 13.56 2.26 1.74
C TRP A 22 13.24 1.27 0.61
N ALA A 23 12.24 1.56 -0.22
CA ALA A 23 11.87 0.73 -1.36
C ALA A 23 13.07 0.54 -2.29
N GLU A 24 13.71 1.64 -2.72
CA GLU A 24 14.87 1.60 -3.61
C GLU A 24 16.05 0.85 -2.98
N SER A 25 16.31 1.06 -1.67
CA SER A 25 17.39 0.35 -0.96
C SER A 25 17.17 -1.18 -0.87
N THR A 26 15.93 -1.63 -1.06
CA THR A 26 15.54 -3.05 -0.98
C THR A 26 15.18 -3.64 -2.35
N GLY A 27 15.39 -2.89 -3.44
CA GLY A 27 15.14 -3.32 -4.82
C GLY A 27 13.67 -3.31 -5.24
N TYR A 28 12.84 -2.52 -4.55
CA TYR A 28 11.45 -2.27 -4.92
C TYR A 28 11.30 -0.82 -5.40
N HIS A 29 10.24 -0.57 -6.18
CA HIS A 29 9.96 0.76 -6.69
C HIS A 29 8.56 1.19 -6.27
N LEU A 30 8.41 2.45 -5.90
CA LEU A 30 7.09 3.05 -5.74
C LEU A 30 6.52 3.42 -7.12
N ASN A 31 5.20 3.54 -7.19
CA ASN A 31 4.53 4.00 -8.39
C ASN A 31 4.97 5.43 -8.76
N PRO A 32 5.38 5.68 -10.01
CA PRO A 32 5.94 6.96 -10.43
C PRO A 32 4.92 8.10 -10.46
N ASN A 33 3.61 7.80 -10.40
CA ASN A 33 2.60 8.82 -10.22
C ASN A 33 2.60 9.30 -8.75
N ARG A 34 3.33 10.40 -8.51
CA ARG A 34 3.50 10.96 -7.16
C ARG A 34 2.19 11.27 -6.46
N GLU A 35 1.23 11.92 -7.12
CA GLU A 35 -0.05 12.31 -6.49
C GLU A 35 -0.85 11.08 -6.04
N PHE A 36 -0.90 10.06 -6.89
CA PHE A 36 -1.53 8.78 -6.57
C PHE A 36 -0.84 8.09 -5.39
N THR A 37 0.48 7.97 -5.43
CA THR A 37 1.28 7.36 -4.37
C THR A 37 1.12 8.12 -3.04
N TRP A 38 1.03 9.45 -3.11
CA TRP A 38 0.85 10.32 -1.95
C TRP A 38 -0.49 10.04 -1.24
N GLY A 39 -1.59 9.88 -1.99
CA GLY A 39 -2.88 9.48 -1.43
C GLY A 39 -2.85 8.09 -0.75
N LEU A 40 -2.06 7.15 -1.27
CA LEU A 40 -1.86 5.86 -0.61
C LEU A 40 -1.05 5.98 0.68
N VAL A 41 -0.02 6.82 0.70
CA VAL A 41 0.76 7.11 1.93
C VAL A 41 -0.11 7.79 2.98
N GLU A 42 -0.97 8.72 2.59
CA GLU A 42 -1.97 9.31 3.49
C GLU A 42 -2.89 8.23 4.07
N GLY A 43 -3.45 7.35 3.23
CA GLY A 43 -4.30 6.25 3.67
C GLY A 43 -3.59 5.30 4.66
N LEU A 44 -2.32 5.00 4.43
CA LEU A 44 -1.48 4.21 5.35
C LEU A 44 -1.34 4.90 6.71
N LEU A 45 -1.13 6.22 6.73
CA LEU A 45 -1.02 7.00 7.96
C LEU A 45 -2.35 7.09 8.70
N ILE A 46 -3.45 7.33 8.00
CA ILE A 46 -4.81 7.32 8.59
C ILE A 46 -5.11 5.96 9.22
N ASN A 47 -4.82 4.87 8.51
CA ASN A 47 -5.02 3.52 9.05
C ASN A 47 -4.13 3.23 10.25
N ARG A 48 -2.89 3.74 10.26
CA ARG A 48 -1.99 3.63 11.41
C ARG A 48 -2.55 4.35 12.65
N GLU A 49 -3.05 5.57 12.49
CA GLU A 49 -3.68 6.31 13.59
C GLU A 49 -4.99 5.64 14.05
N ARG A 50 -5.76 5.07 13.12
CA ARG A 50 -7.05 4.43 13.41
C ARG A 50 -6.93 3.09 14.11
N TYR A 51 -6.05 2.21 13.64
CA TYR A 51 -5.96 0.81 14.07
C TYR A 51 -4.71 0.51 14.91
N GLY A 52 -3.75 1.44 15.00
CA GLY A 52 -2.46 1.22 15.66
C GLY A 52 -1.44 0.45 14.81
N TYR A 53 -1.76 0.13 13.55
CA TYR A 53 -0.88 -0.52 12.58
C TYR A 53 -1.18 -0.07 11.16
N GLN A 54 -0.19 -0.19 10.29
CA GLN A 54 -0.26 0.27 8.91
C GLN A 54 -1.03 -0.73 8.03
N ALA A 55 -2.34 -0.83 8.22
CA ALA A 55 -3.20 -1.64 7.38
C ALA A 55 -3.23 -1.10 5.93
N CYS A 56 -3.27 -2.00 4.95
CA CYS A 56 -3.36 -1.66 3.53
C CYS A 56 -4.51 -0.66 3.27
N PRO A 57 -4.27 0.48 2.59
CA PRO A 57 -5.28 1.52 2.40
C PRO A 57 -6.41 1.11 1.44
N CYS A 58 -6.19 0.09 0.62
CA CYS A 58 -7.15 -0.39 -0.37
C CYS A 58 -7.86 -1.70 0.03
N ARG A 59 -7.63 -2.19 1.26
CA ARG A 59 -8.34 -3.34 1.81
C ARG A 59 -9.02 -2.94 3.11
N LEU A 60 -10.23 -3.47 3.32
CA LEU A 60 -10.94 -3.23 4.56
C LEU A 60 -10.27 -4.04 5.69
N ALA A 61 -9.75 -3.31 6.69
CA ALA A 61 -9.20 -3.88 7.91
C ALA A 61 -10.33 -4.15 8.91
N VAL A 62 -10.21 -5.22 9.70
CA VAL A 62 -11.16 -5.53 10.78
C VAL A 62 -10.79 -4.87 12.11
N GLY A 63 -9.60 -4.26 12.19
CA GLY A 63 -9.13 -3.60 13.42
C GLY A 63 -8.55 -4.57 14.46
N ASP A 64 -8.30 -5.81 14.07
CA ASP A 64 -7.61 -6.84 14.86
C ASP A 64 -6.30 -7.17 14.15
N LYS A 65 -5.18 -6.77 14.77
CA LYS A 65 -3.84 -6.87 14.18
C LYS A 65 -3.46 -8.31 13.80
N GLU A 66 -3.91 -9.31 14.56
CA GLU A 66 -3.59 -10.71 14.26
C GLU A 66 -4.39 -11.19 13.03
N LYS A 67 -5.64 -10.75 12.89
CA LYS A 67 -6.48 -11.08 11.72
C LYS A 67 -6.09 -10.31 10.47
N ASP A 68 -5.54 -9.11 10.62
CA ASP A 68 -5.10 -8.25 9.52
C ASP A 68 -3.62 -8.35 9.20
N ARG A 69 -2.89 -9.28 9.84
CA ARG A 69 -1.44 -9.42 9.67
C ARG A 69 -1.03 -9.57 8.20
N ASP A 70 -1.85 -10.27 7.42
CA ASP A 70 -1.64 -10.52 6.00
C ASP A 70 -1.74 -9.25 5.13
N ILE A 71 -2.42 -8.21 5.63
CA ILE A 71 -2.64 -6.93 4.94
C ILE A 71 -1.90 -5.75 5.56
N ILE A 72 -1.05 -5.96 6.58
CA ILE A 72 -0.14 -4.92 7.07
C ILE A 72 0.86 -4.59 5.96
N CYS A 73 0.99 -3.32 5.57
CA CYS A 73 1.84 -2.91 4.47
C CYS A 73 3.34 -2.91 4.86
N PRO A 74 4.24 -3.55 4.07
CA PRO A 74 3.98 -4.30 2.84
C PRO A 74 3.31 -5.67 3.11
N CYS A 75 2.18 -5.93 2.45
CA CYS A 75 1.36 -7.12 2.69
C CYS A 75 1.95 -8.39 2.09
N GLU A 76 1.51 -9.55 2.57
CA GLU A 76 1.93 -10.89 2.07
C GLU A 76 1.73 -11.05 0.55
N TYR A 77 0.78 -10.30 -0.02
CA TYR A 77 0.42 -10.36 -1.44
C TYR A 77 1.28 -9.50 -2.36
N ARG A 78 2.11 -8.58 -1.84
CA ARG A 78 2.85 -7.60 -2.66
C ARG A 78 3.75 -8.28 -3.68
N ASP A 79 4.59 -9.20 -3.23
CA ASP A 79 5.61 -9.85 -4.08
C ASP A 79 5.00 -10.78 -5.15
N PRO A 80 4.01 -11.65 -4.86
CA PRO A 80 3.34 -12.40 -5.92
C PRO A 80 2.57 -11.49 -6.89
N ASP A 81 1.99 -10.39 -6.42
CA ASP A 81 1.33 -9.41 -7.30
C ASP A 81 2.34 -8.71 -8.24
N LEU A 82 3.48 -8.26 -7.71
CA LEU A 82 4.54 -7.66 -8.50
C LEU A 82 5.06 -8.61 -9.58
N ARG A 83 5.25 -9.89 -9.22
CA ARG A 83 5.75 -10.92 -10.14
C ARG A 83 4.78 -11.17 -11.30
N ASP A 84 3.50 -11.36 -11.01
CA ASP A 84 2.54 -11.81 -12.01
C ASP A 84 1.94 -10.63 -12.79
N TRP A 85 1.69 -9.51 -12.10
CA TRP A 85 0.94 -8.37 -12.64
C TRP A 85 1.77 -7.10 -12.80
N GLY A 86 2.96 -7.03 -12.19
CA GLY A 86 3.85 -5.86 -12.29
C GLY A 86 3.52 -4.74 -11.31
N ALA A 87 2.51 -4.88 -10.46
CA ALA A 87 2.15 -3.93 -9.41
C ALA A 87 1.47 -4.67 -8.26
N CYS A 88 1.60 -4.18 -7.02
CA CYS A 88 0.79 -4.70 -5.92
C CYS A 88 -0.69 -4.28 -6.06
N TYR A 89 -1.59 -4.90 -5.29
CA TYR A 89 -3.03 -4.63 -5.38
C TYR A 89 -3.44 -3.15 -5.33
N CYS A 90 -2.81 -2.36 -4.45
CA CYS A 90 -3.07 -0.92 -4.37
C CYS A 90 -2.25 -0.09 -5.38
N ALA A 91 -1.40 -0.73 -6.17
CA ALA A 91 -0.43 -0.11 -7.07
C ALA A 91 0.52 0.89 -6.36
N LEU A 92 0.81 0.69 -5.06
CA LEU A 92 1.83 1.45 -4.34
C LEU A 92 3.24 1.07 -4.81
N TYR A 93 3.48 -0.24 -4.91
CA TYR A 93 4.73 -0.80 -5.41
C TYR A 93 4.53 -1.28 -6.84
N VAL A 94 5.54 -1.07 -7.68
CA VAL A 94 5.56 -1.49 -9.07
C VAL A 94 6.85 -2.24 -9.40
N SER A 95 6.78 -3.09 -10.42
CA SER A 95 7.93 -3.76 -11.02
C SER A 95 8.77 -2.77 -11.82
N ASP A 96 10.02 -3.14 -12.06
CA ASP A 96 10.93 -2.36 -12.91
C ASP A 96 10.40 -2.21 -14.36
N GLU A 97 9.72 -3.23 -14.91
CA GLU A 97 9.06 -3.14 -16.23
C GLU A 97 7.99 -2.04 -16.27
N VAL A 98 7.22 -1.89 -15.18
CA VAL A 98 6.21 -0.83 -15.05
C VAL A 98 6.88 0.52 -14.84
N LEU A 99 7.92 0.59 -14.01
CA LEU A 99 8.68 1.82 -13.79
C LEU A 99 9.28 2.37 -15.10
N ARG A 100 9.83 1.48 -15.94
CA ARG A 100 10.38 1.81 -17.27
C ARG A 100 9.32 2.08 -18.34
N GLY A 101 8.03 1.89 -18.02
CA GLY A 101 6.92 2.08 -18.95
C GLY A 101 6.77 0.97 -20.00
N GLU A 102 7.44 -0.16 -19.82
CA GLU A 102 7.39 -1.34 -20.70
C GLU A 102 6.11 -2.15 -20.46
N LYS A 103 5.55 -2.04 -19.25
CA LYS A 103 4.28 -2.65 -18.85
C LYS A 103 3.37 -1.58 -18.25
N THR A 104 2.09 -1.62 -18.61
CA THR A 104 1.08 -0.73 -18.02
C THR A 104 0.45 -1.39 -16.80
N ILE A 105 0.17 -0.58 -15.76
CA ILE A 105 -0.59 -1.05 -14.60
C ILE A 105 -2.01 -1.40 -15.05
N GLN A 106 -2.50 -2.55 -14.63
CA GLN A 106 -3.83 -3.05 -14.92
C GLN A 106 -4.55 -3.37 -13.59
N PRO A 107 -5.89 -3.41 -13.57
CA PRO A 107 -6.61 -4.00 -12.44
C PRO A 107 -6.17 -5.45 -12.22
N ILE A 108 -5.90 -5.83 -10.97
CA ILE A 108 -5.45 -7.17 -10.61
C ILE A 108 -6.48 -7.85 -9.70
N PRO A 109 -6.60 -9.19 -9.71
CA PRO A 109 -7.50 -9.90 -8.82
C PRO A 109 -7.08 -9.76 -7.35
N GLU A 110 -8.04 -9.74 -6.43
CA GLU A 110 -7.76 -9.83 -5.00
C GLU A 110 -7.24 -11.22 -4.64
N ARG A 111 -5.98 -11.30 -4.21
CA ARG A 111 -5.34 -12.56 -3.77
C ARG A 111 -5.69 -12.95 -2.35
N ARG A 112 -6.16 -12.02 -1.52
CA ARG A 112 -6.59 -12.32 -0.15
C ARG A 112 -7.74 -13.33 -0.19
N PRO A 113 -7.60 -14.53 0.41
CA PRO A 113 -8.68 -15.51 0.43
C PRO A 113 -9.96 -14.95 1.05
N ARG A 114 -11.12 -15.36 0.53
CA ARG A 114 -12.42 -14.83 0.96
C ARG A 114 -12.66 -15.02 2.45
N GLU A 115 -12.19 -16.12 3.03
CA GLU A 115 -12.34 -16.43 4.46
C GLU A 115 -11.58 -15.45 5.37
N LYS A 116 -10.59 -14.72 4.83
CA LYS A 116 -9.84 -13.67 5.53
C LYS A 116 -10.40 -12.27 5.28
N GLN A 117 -11.32 -12.10 4.33
CA GLN A 117 -11.90 -10.79 4.01
C GLN A 117 -13.06 -10.47 4.98
N PRO A 118 -13.24 -9.19 5.35
CA PRO A 118 -14.44 -8.77 6.06
C PRO A 118 -15.64 -8.77 5.09
N PHE A 119 -16.50 -9.79 5.23
CA PHE A 119 -17.80 -10.02 4.56
C PHE A 119 -17.74 -10.50 3.10
#